data_AF-A0A2S6FL53-F1
#
_entry.id   AF-A0A2S6FL53-F1
#
_cell.length_a   1.000
_cell.length_b   1.000
_cell.length_c   1.000
_cell.angle_alpha   90.00
_cell.angle_beta   90.00
_cell.angle_gamma   90.00
#
_symmetry.space_group_name_H-M   'P 1'
#
loop_
_entity.id
_entity.type
_entity.pdbx_description
1 polymer ?
#
loop_
_entity_poly.entity_id
_entity_poly.type
_entity_poly.pdbx_seq_one_letter_code
_entity_poly.pdbx_strand_id
1 'polypeptide(L)'
;MDAFDDLMLGYALKKLTSVFEEVMELSKNTALDKATCVLGIRQSKSAKKIPVWLGRLKVNTPYQVTHVLINQMHASRKLNNDRRFAAQVAMLEALVEDGLAMHIASYSVVVVENRLKCFIDR
;
A
#
# COMPACT_ATOMS: atom_id res chain seq x y z
N MET A 1 5.08 6.02 -18.08
CA MET A 1 4.67 4.73 -17.50
C MET A 1 3.36 4.36 -18.17
N ASP A 2 3.26 3.13 -18.67
CA ASP A 2 2.11 2.73 -19.46
C ASP A 2 0.89 2.50 -18.55
N ALA A 3 -0.32 2.75 -19.05
CA ALA A 3 -1.55 2.54 -18.27
C ALA A 3 -1.69 1.10 -17.73
N PHE A 4 -1.06 0.14 -18.41
CA PHE A 4 -0.95 -1.24 -17.95
C PHE A 4 -0.07 -1.38 -16.69
N ASP A 5 1.04 -0.67 -16.62
CA ASP A 5 1.92 -0.69 -15.45
C ASP A 5 1.23 -0.09 -14.23
N ASP A 6 0.48 1.00 -14.41
CA ASP A 6 -0.33 1.60 -13.34
C ASP A 6 -1.43 0.64 -12.85
N LEU A 7 -2.07 -0.08 -13.77
CA LEU A 7 -3.04 -1.13 -13.42
C LEU A 7 -2.39 -2.26 -12.61
N MET A 8 -1.20 -2.70 -13.02
CA MET A 8 -0.46 -3.75 -12.34
C MET A 8 0.06 -3.31 -10.96
N LEU A 9 0.50 -2.06 -10.81
CA LEU A 9 0.84 -1.46 -9.53
C LEU A 9 -0.39 -1.44 -8.61
N GLY A 10 -1.52 -0.94 -9.12
CA GLY A 10 -2.77 -0.91 -8.37
C GLY A 10 -3.21 -2.30 -7.92
N TYR A 11 -3.09 -3.29 -8.78
CA TYR A 11 -3.35 -4.69 -8.45
C TYR A 11 -2.42 -5.22 -7.36
N ALA A 12 -1.11 -4.98 -7.48
CA ALA A 12 -0.11 -5.41 -6.49
C ALA A 12 -0.40 -4.82 -5.10
N LEU A 13 -0.66 -3.51 -5.03
CA LEU A 13 -1.03 -2.81 -3.79
C LEU A 13 -2.33 -3.36 -3.19
N LYS A 14 -3.33 -3.66 -4.04
CA LYS A 14 -4.59 -4.24 -3.60
C LYS A 14 -4.39 -5.62 -2.96
N LYS A 15 -3.49 -6.44 -3.52
CA LYS A 15 -3.15 -7.77 -3.00
C LYS A 15 -2.35 -7.71 -1.72
N LEU A 16 -1.36 -6.82 -1.63
CA LEU A 16 -0.61 -6.59 -0.40
C LEU A 16 -1.52 -6.09 0.72
N THR A 17 -2.46 -5.19 0.42
CA THR A 17 -3.48 -4.75 1.38
C THR A 17 -4.24 -5.93 1.98
N SER A 18 -4.62 -6.91 1.15
CA SER A 18 -5.32 -8.10 1.65
C SER A 18 -4.45 -8.99 2.54
N VAL A 19 -3.13 -9.03 2.31
CA VAL A 19 -2.22 -9.69 3.25
C VAL A 19 -2.22 -8.94 4.59
N PHE A 20 -2.13 -7.61 4.60
CA PHE A 20 -2.22 -6.83 5.84
C PHE A 20 -3.58 -7.02 6.55
N GLU A 21 -4.69 -7.07 5.80
CA GLU A 21 -6.01 -7.39 6.34
C GLU A 21 -6.05 -8.78 6.99
N GLU A 22 -5.35 -9.79 6.45
CA GLU A 22 -5.24 -11.12 7.05
C GLU A 22 -4.38 -11.10 8.33
N VAL A 23 -3.23 -10.42 8.31
CA VAL A 23 -2.34 -10.27 9.46
C VAL A 23 -3.05 -9.60 10.64
N MET A 24 -3.80 -8.52 10.37
CA MET A 24 -4.54 -7.80 11.40
C MET A 24 -5.69 -8.62 12.01
N GLU A 25 -6.31 -9.53 11.25
CA GLU A 25 -7.32 -10.43 11.84
C GLU A 25 -6.68 -11.51 12.69
N LEU A 26 -5.54 -12.07 12.25
CA LEU A 26 -4.83 -13.07 13.03
C LEU A 26 -4.36 -12.51 14.38
N SER A 27 -3.94 -11.24 14.42
CA SER A 27 -3.52 -10.57 15.67
C SER A 27 -4.68 -10.23 16.61
N LYS A 28 -5.87 -9.92 16.07
CA LYS A 28 -7.06 -9.67 16.89
C LYS A 28 -7.65 -10.94 17.50
N ASN A 29 -7.67 -12.02 16.73
CA ASN A 29 -8.29 -13.28 17.15
C ASN A 29 -7.39 -14.07 18.12
N THR A 30 -6.14 -13.68 18.27
CA THR A 30 -5.19 -14.47 19.03
C THR A 30 -4.12 -13.57 19.65
N ALA A 31 -4.05 -13.52 20.98
CA ALA A 31 -2.93 -13.00 21.75
C ALA A 31 -1.70 -13.91 21.58
N LEU A 32 -1.30 -14.15 20.33
CA LEU A 32 -0.46 -15.26 19.91
C LEU A 32 0.86 -14.73 19.40
N ASP A 33 1.91 -15.40 19.84
CA ASP A 33 3.30 -15.15 19.50
C ASP A 33 3.51 -14.86 18.00
N LYS A 34 4.44 -13.94 17.70
CA LYS A 34 4.83 -13.54 16.33
C LYS A 34 5.09 -14.74 15.42
N ALA A 35 5.61 -15.84 15.98
CA ALA A 35 5.86 -17.08 15.26
C ALA A 35 4.60 -17.67 14.59
N THR A 36 3.44 -17.59 15.24
CA THR A 36 2.21 -18.20 14.70
C THR A 36 1.53 -17.31 13.64
N CYS A 37 1.67 -15.99 13.76
CA CYS A 37 1.26 -15.07 12.69
C CYS A 37 2.06 -15.34 11.39
N VAL A 38 3.38 -15.55 11.52
CA VAL A 38 4.25 -15.90 10.38
C VAL A 38 3.87 -17.27 9.80
N LEU A 39 3.51 -18.25 10.62
CA LEU A 39 3.01 -19.56 10.16
C LEU A 39 1.69 -19.46 9.39
N GLY A 40 0.73 -18.65 9.87
CA GLY A 40 -0.55 -18.42 9.18
C GLY A 40 -0.37 -17.80 7.80
N ILE A 41 0.54 -16.82 7.68
CA ILE A 41 0.91 -16.23 6.39
C ILE A 41 1.62 -17.27 5.52
N ARG A 42 2.58 -18.05 6.06
CA ARG A 42 3.35 -19.06 5.32
C ARG A 42 2.48 -20.18 4.75
N GLN A 43 1.37 -20.51 5.41
CA GLN A 43 0.38 -21.46 4.92
C GLN A 43 -0.59 -20.86 3.90
N SER A 44 -0.69 -19.53 3.81
CA SER A 44 -1.55 -18.88 2.84
C SER A 44 -0.95 -19.01 1.42
N LYS A 45 -1.81 -19.30 0.44
CA LYS A 45 -1.44 -19.34 -0.99
C LYS A 45 -0.85 -18.01 -1.48
N SER A 46 -1.07 -16.93 -0.72
CA SER A 46 -0.59 -15.58 -0.98
C SER A 46 0.90 -15.41 -0.68
N ALA A 47 1.49 -16.15 0.27
CA ALA A 47 2.90 -16.00 0.65
C ALA A 47 3.88 -16.15 -0.52
N LYS A 48 3.62 -17.10 -1.42
CA LYS A 48 4.46 -17.31 -2.62
C LYS A 48 4.39 -16.14 -3.61
N LYS A 49 3.34 -15.32 -3.55
CA LYS A 49 3.10 -14.19 -4.46
C LYS A 49 3.54 -12.84 -3.88
N ILE A 50 3.77 -12.75 -2.57
CA ILE A 50 4.26 -11.52 -1.92
C ILE A 50 5.54 -10.98 -2.59
N PRO A 51 6.58 -11.80 -2.85
CA PRO A 51 7.79 -11.30 -3.52
C PRO A 51 7.52 -10.73 -4.91
N VAL A 52 6.56 -11.30 -5.65
CA VAL A 52 6.18 -10.83 -6.98
C VAL A 52 5.51 -9.46 -6.89
N TRP A 53 4.59 -9.28 -5.94
CA TRP A 53 3.93 -7.99 -5.74
C TRP A 53 4.92 -6.93 -5.25
N LEU A 54 5.80 -7.25 -4.30
CA LEU A 54 6.86 -6.35 -3.85
C LEU A 54 7.83 -5.99 -4.98
N GLY A 55 8.16 -6.94 -5.86
CA GLY A 55 8.95 -6.67 -7.06
C GLY A 55 8.29 -5.62 -7.98
N ARG A 56 6.94 -5.60 -8.06
CA ARG A 56 6.21 -4.56 -8.79
C ARG A 56 6.31 -3.20 -8.12
N LEU A 57 6.35 -3.12 -6.79
CA LEU A 57 6.52 -1.84 -6.10
C LEU A 57 7.92 -1.28 -6.35
N LYS A 58 8.96 -2.12 -6.35
CA LYS A 58 10.37 -1.72 -6.53
C LYS A 58 10.71 -1.10 -7.89
N VAL A 59 9.95 -1.40 -8.93
CA VAL A 59 10.15 -0.81 -10.27
C VAL A 59 9.41 0.51 -10.45
N ASN A 60 8.59 0.92 -9.47
CA ASN A 60 7.85 2.17 -9.46
C ASN A 60 8.57 3.21 -8.59
N THR A 61 8.38 4.48 -8.91
CA THR A 61 8.88 5.54 -8.03
C THR A 61 8.09 5.54 -6.71
N PRO A 62 8.72 5.91 -5.57
CA PRO A 62 8.00 6.04 -4.31
C PRO A 62 6.78 6.96 -4.39
N TYR A 63 6.84 8.01 -5.22
CA TYR A 63 5.70 8.88 -5.51
C TYR A 63 4.53 8.10 -6.12
N GLN A 64 4.76 7.30 -7.15
CA GLN A 64 3.70 6.52 -7.81
C GLN A 64 3.06 5.51 -6.87
N VAL A 65 3.89 4.77 -6.12
CA VAL A 65 3.41 3.81 -5.10
C VAL A 65 2.50 4.52 -4.10
N THR A 66 2.95 5.66 -3.58
CA THR A 66 2.18 6.45 -2.60
C THR A 66 0.90 7.01 -3.21
N HIS A 67 0.97 7.57 -4.40
CA HIS A 67 -0.17 8.18 -5.09
C HIS A 67 -1.29 7.17 -5.33
N VAL A 68 -0.95 5.98 -5.85
CA VAL A 68 -1.93 4.91 -6.09
C VAL A 68 -2.50 4.39 -4.76
N LEU A 69 -1.66 4.22 -3.73
CA LEU A 69 -2.12 3.77 -2.42
C LEU A 69 -3.08 4.77 -1.76
N ILE A 70 -2.76 6.07 -1.81
CA ILE A 70 -3.63 7.14 -1.30
C ILE A 70 -4.98 7.14 -2.04
N ASN A 71 -4.99 6.96 -3.36
CA ASN A 71 -6.24 6.83 -4.13
C ASN A 71 -7.08 5.63 -3.66
N GLN A 72 -6.44 4.50 -3.38
CA GLN A 72 -7.12 3.31 -2.83
C GLN A 72 -7.61 3.52 -1.38
N MET A 73 -6.87 4.28 -0.57
CA MET A 73 -7.28 4.66 0.79
C MET A 73 -8.51 5.59 0.77
N HIS A 74 -8.53 6.56 -0.14
CA HIS A 74 -9.70 7.41 -0.36
C HIS A 74 -10.93 6.58 -0.78
N ALA A 75 -10.75 5.59 -1.65
CA ALA A 75 -11.83 4.68 -2.03
C ALA A 75 -12.35 3.86 -0.83
N SER A 76 -11.45 3.32 0.01
CA SER A 76 -11.86 2.60 1.23
C SER A 76 -12.65 3.48 2.19
N ARG A 77 -12.20 4.73 2.42
CA ARG A 77 -12.94 5.70 3.24
C ARG A 77 -14.32 6.02 2.67
N LYS A 78 -14.41 6.26 1.36
CA LYS A 78 -15.68 6.54 0.68
C LYS A 78 -16.68 5.39 0.82
N LEU A 79 -16.18 4.15 0.91
CA LEU A 79 -16.98 2.94 1.08
C LEU A 79 -17.17 2.53 2.56
N ASN A 80 -16.74 3.34 3.53
CA ASN A 80 -16.74 3.03 4.97
C ASN A 80 -16.11 1.67 5.30
N ASN A 81 -15.07 1.28 4.56
CA ASN A 81 -14.33 0.05 4.82
C ASN A 81 -13.16 0.32 5.76
N ASP A 82 -13.47 0.51 7.03
CA ASP A 82 -12.50 0.92 8.06
C ASP A 82 -11.38 -0.11 8.25
N ARG A 83 -11.71 -1.40 8.14
CA ARG A 83 -10.72 -2.49 8.20
C ARG A 83 -9.69 -2.35 7.09
N ARG A 84 -10.16 -2.17 5.85
CA ARG A 84 -9.28 -2.00 4.70
C ARG A 84 -8.45 -0.73 4.82
N PHE A 85 -9.09 0.35 5.25
CA PHE A 85 -8.40 1.62 5.47
C PHE A 85 -7.26 1.48 6.50
N ALA A 86 -7.51 0.83 7.64
CA ALA A 86 -6.49 0.60 8.66
C ALA A 86 -5.34 -0.29 8.13
N ALA A 87 -5.66 -1.34 7.36
CA ALA A 87 -4.63 -2.17 6.71
C ALA A 87 -3.78 -1.37 5.71
N GLN A 88 -4.38 -0.44 4.97
CA GLN A 88 -3.66 0.42 4.04
C GLN A 88 -2.78 1.45 4.77
N VAL A 89 -3.20 1.97 5.92
CA VAL A 89 -2.36 2.83 6.77
C VAL A 89 -1.13 2.07 7.27
N ALA A 90 -1.31 0.89 7.86
CA ALA A 90 -0.20 0.07 8.32
C ALA A 90 0.73 -0.36 7.17
N MET A 91 0.17 -0.66 5.99
CA MET A 91 0.96 -0.95 4.80
C MET A 91 1.76 0.26 4.33
N LEU A 92 1.18 1.47 4.36
CA LEU A 92 1.90 2.68 3.98
C LEU A 92 3.08 2.92 4.92
N GLU A 93 2.89 2.78 6.23
CA GLU A 93 3.99 2.90 7.22
C GLU A 93 5.14 1.94 6.91
N ALA A 94 4.83 0.65 6.71
CA ALA A 94 5.83 -0.36 6.38
C ALA A 94 6.57 -0.07 5.05
N LEU A 95 5.86 0.43 4.03
CA LEU A 95 6.47 0.78 2.75
C LEU A 95 7.34 2.04 2.83
N VAL A 96 6.99 2.99 3.71
CA VAL A 96 7.81 4.19 3.97
C VAL A 96 9.10 3.79 4.68
N GLU A 97 9.02 2.90 5.67
CA GLU A 97 10.21 2.37 6.36
C GLU A 97 11.17 1.64 5.41
N ASP A 98 10.66 0.89 4.43
CA ASP A 98 11.46 0.20 3.39
C ASP A 98 11.88 1.11 2.22
N GLY A 99 11.53 2.41 2.26
CA GLY A 99 11.86 3.38 1.19
C GLY A 99 11.11 3.16 -0.13
N LEU A 100 10.08 2.31 -0.13
CA LEU A 100 9.24 2.02 -1.31
C LEU A 100 8.08 3.00 -1.49
N ALA A 101 7.74 3.76 -0.45
CA ALA A 101 6.74 4.81 -0.48
C ALA A 101 7.29 6.11 0.14
N MET A 102 6.66 7.23 -0.21
CA MET A 102 6.93 8.53 0.38
C MET A 102 6.16 8.68 1.68
N HIS A 103 6.79 9.33 2.66
CA HIS A 103 6.07 9.83 3.82
C HIS A 103 4.98 10.81 3.39
N ILE A 104 3.83 10.80 4.09
CA ILE A 104 2.65 11.60 3.71
C ILE A 104 2.99 13.09 3.61
N ALA A 105 3.79 13.62 4.54
CA ALA A 105 4.17 15.03 4.51
C ALA A 105 4.94 15.39 3.22
N SER A 106 5.92 14.58 2.83
CA SER A 106 6.70 14.78 1.61
C SER A 106 5.83 14.63 0.36
N TYR A 107 4.94 13.65 0.34
CA TYR A 107 3.98 13.46 -0.74
C TYR A 107 3.05 14.69 -0.89
N SER A 108 2.52 15.22 0.21
CA SER A 108 1.66 16.40 0.20
C SER A 108 2.36 17.62 -0.40
N VAL A 109 3.64 17.85 -0.07
CA VAL A 109 4.44 18.94 -0.67
C VAL A 109 4.53 18.77 -2.18
N VAL A 110 4.94 17.60 -2.67
CA VAL A 110 5.07 17.33 -4.11
C VAL A 110 3.75 17.52 -4.86
N VAL A 111 2.63 17.07 -4.28
CA VAL A 111 1.31 17.25 -4.90
C VAL A 111 0.93 18.74 -5.00
N VAL A 112 1.19 19.52 -3.96
CA VAL A 112 0.89 20.96 -3.96
C VAL A 112 1.78 21.69 -4.95
N GLU A 113 3.09 21.41 -4.97
CA GLU A 113 4.03 22.00 -5.93
C GLU A 113 3.62 21.70 -7.38
N ASN A 114 3.25 20.46 -7.68
CA ASN A 114 2.80 20.08 -9.01
C ASN A 114 1.53 20.84 -9.41
N ARG A 115 0.58 21.02 -8.48
CA ARG A 115 -0.63 21.82 -8.74
C ARG A 115 -0.30 23.29 -8.98
N LEU A 116 0.61 23.86 -8.21
CA LEU A 116 1.02 25.26 -8.35
C LEU A 116 1.71 25.53 -9.69
N LYS A 117 2.57 24.62 -10.17
CA LYS A 117 3.20 24.73 -11.49
C LYS A 117 2.16 24.84 -12.61
N CYS A 118 1.08 24.06 -12.55
CA CYS A 118 -0.01 24.16 -13.51
C CYS A 118 -0.74 25.51 -13.53
N PHE A 119 -0.61 26.34 -12.49
CA PHE A 119 -1.16 27.71 -12.47
C PHE A 119 -0.17 28.77 -12.99
N ILE A 120 1.14 28.51 -12.90
CA ILE A 120 2.19 29.44 -13.34
C ILE A 120 2.46 29.28 -14.84
N ASP A 121 2.35 28.06 -15.38
CA ASP A 121 2.58 27.76 -16.81
C ASP A 121 1.36 28.07 -17.71
N ARG A 122 0.45 28.97 -17.27
CA ARG A 122 -0.81 29.31 -17.94
C ARG A 122 -0.93 30.81 -18.17
#